data_AF-A0A848E5B3-F1
#
_entry.id   AF-A0A848E5B3-F1
#
_cell.length_a   1.000
_cell.length_b   1.000
_cell.length_c   1.000
_cell.angle_alpha   90.00
_cell.angle_beta   90.00
_cell.angle_gamma   90.00
#
_symmetry.space_group_name_H-M   'P 1'
#
loop_
_entity.id
_entity.type
_entity.pdbx_description
1 polymer ?
#
loop_
_entity_poly.entity_id
_entity_poly.type
_entity_poly.pdbx_seq_one_letter_code
_entity_poly.pdbx_strand_id
1 'polypeptide(L)' 'MDYQSWFRSEVDALRKEGRYRVFADIERQAGQYPRAIRHDAGAAREVTVWCSNDYLGMGQHP' A
#
# COMPACT_ATOMS: atom_id res chain seq x y z
N MET A 1 8.52 -32.73 -8.30
CA MET A 1 7.54 -31.92 -7.54
C MET A 1 7.28 -30.67 -8.35
N ASP A 2 6.03 -30.31 -8.58
CA ASP A 2 5.71 -29.08 -9.31
C ASP A 2 5.45 -27.95 -8.30
N TYR A 3 6.50 -27.17 -8.03
CA TYR A 3 6.43 -26.05 -7.10
C TYR A 3 5.58 -24.90 -7.65
N GLN A 4 5.52 -24.73 -8.97
CA GLN A 4 4.78 -23.62 -9.58
C GLN A 4 3.28 -23.79 -9.40
N SER A 5 2.74 -25.00 -9.60
CA SER A 5 1.33 -25.25 -9.30
C SER A 5 1.02 -25.12 -7.82
N TRP A 6 1.90 -25.57 -6.93
CA TRP A 6 1.73 -25.41 -5.50
C TRP A 6 1.65 -23.94 -5.07
N PHE A 7 2.58 -23.09 -5.50
CA PHE A 7 2.52 -21.65 -5.17
C PHE A 7 1.28 -20.97 -5.75
N ARG A 8 0.83 -21.36 -6.95
CA ARG A 8 -0.42 -20.83 -7.53
C ARG A 8 -1.64 -21.20 -6.69
N SER A 9 -1.74 -22.46 -6.24
CA SER A 9 -2.88 -22.88 -5.41
C SER A 9 -2.95 -22.13 -4.08
N GLU A 10 -1.80 -21.86 -3.45
CA GLU A 10 -1.76 -21.07 -2.20
C GLU A 10 -2.19 -19.62 -2.42
N VAL A 11 -1.78 -18.99 -3.54
CA VAL A 11 -2.22 -17.64 -3.88
C VAL A 11 -3.71 -17.60 -4.21
N ASP A 12 -4.23 -18.59 -4.93
CA ASP A 12 -5.65 -18.69 -5.25
C ASP A 12 -6.50 -18.91 -4.00
N ALA A 13 -6.02 -19.67 -3.02
CA ALA A 13 -6.66 -19.83 -1.72
C ALA A 13 -6.79 -18.47 -1.00
N LEU A 14 -5.72 -17.66 -0.95
CA LEU A 14 -5.78 -16.31 -0.36
C LEU A 14 -6.79 -15.40 -1.06
N ARG A 15 -6.90 -15.50 -2.38
CA ARG A 15 -7.89 -14.75 -3.18
C ARG A 15 -9.31 -15.20 -2.86
N LYS A 16 -9.55 -16.51 -2.79
CA LYS A 16 -10.85 -17.10 -2.44
C LYS A 16 -11.29 -16.75 -1.02
N GLU A 17 -10.35 -16.68 -0.08
CA GLU A 17 -10.59 -16.24 1.30
C GLU A 17 -10.83 -14.72 1.44
N GLY A 18 -10.59 -13.94 0.39
CA GLY A 18 -10.72 -12.47 0.43
C GLY A 18 -9.62 -11.78 1.26
N ARG A 19 -8.52 -12.47 1.57
CA ARG A 19 -7.39 -11.91 2.36
C ARG A 19 -6.15 -11.62 1.52
N TYR A 20 -6.24 -11.81 0.20
CA TYR A 20 -5.21 -11.36 -0.72
C TYR A 20 -5.07 -9.84 -0.68
N ARG A 21 -3.83 -9.35 -0.58
CA ARG A 21 -3.54 -7.92 -0.40
C ARG A 21 -3.19 -7.26 -1.72
N VAL A 22 -3.79 -6.11 -1.98
CA VAL A 22 -3.39 -5.17 -3.04
C VAL A 22 -2.91 -3.92 -2.33
N PHE A 23 -1.66 -3.53 -2.58
CA PHE A 23 -1.06 -2.38 -1.91
C PHE A 23 -1.38 -1.09 -2.66
N ALA A 24 -1.59 -0.01 -1.90
CA ALA A 24 -1.67 1.33 -2.46
C ALA A 24 -0.25 1.91 -2.55
N ASP A 25 0.15 2.33 -3.75
CA ASP A 25 1.41 3.05 -3.97
C ASP A 25 1.23 4.52 -3.58
N ILE A 26 1.98 4.97 -2.58
CA ILE A 26 1.78 6.26 -1.91
C ILE A 26 3.14 6.90 -1.60
N GLU A 27 3.32 8.16 -2.01
CA GLU A 27 4.44 9.02 -1.68
C GLU A 27 4.01 10.08 -0.65
N ARG A 28 4.55 10.04 0.58
CA ARG A 28 4.29 11.08 1.59
C ARG A 28 5.03 12.36 1.24
N GLN A 29 4.35 13.50 1.35
CA GLN A 29 4.93 14.81 1.05
C GLN A 29 5.50 15.44 2.34
N ALA A 30 6.83 15.43 2.49
CA ALA A 30 7.49 16.03 3.66
C ALA A 30 7.18 17.53 3.76
N GLY A 31 6.84 17.99 4.96
CA GLY A 31 6.36 19.36 5.23
C GLY A 31 4.86 19.54 5.00
N GLN A 32 4.16 18.53 4.47
CA GLN A 32 2.72 18.58 4.18
C GLN A 32 1.91 17.46 4.86
N TYR A 33 2.39 16.86 5.95
CA TYR A 33 1.61 15.86 6.70
C TYR A 33 0.19 16.37 7.03
N PRO A 34 -0.88 15.56 6.79
CA PRO A 34 -0.88 14.16 6.37
C PRO A 34 -1.11 13.92 4.85
N ARG A 35 -0.71 14.85 3.97
CA ARG A 35 -0.86 14.73 2.51
C ARG A 35 0.13 13.76 1.88
N ALA A 36 -0.34 13.06 0.85
CA ALA A 36 0.46 12.14 0.06
C ALA A 36 -0.03 12.09 -1.39
N ILE A 37 0.83 11.68 -2.31
CA ILE A 37 0.47 11.38 -3.71
C ILE A 37 0.22 9.88 -3.82
N ARG A 38 -0.97 9.49 -4.31
CA ARG A 38 -1.27 8.09 -4.67
C ARG A 38 -1.02 7.89 -6.16
N HIS A 39 -0.23 6.87 -6.49
CA HIS A 39 0.01 6.43 -7.86
C HIS A 39 -0.93 5.26 -8.20
N ASP A 40 -1.62 5.35 -9.34
CA ASP A 40 -2.54 4.30 -9.80
C ASP A 40 -2.68 4.33 -11.32
N ALA A 41 -2.36 3.22 -11.98
CA ALA A 41 -2.48 3.05 -13.43
C ALA A 41 -1.89 4.22 -14.26
N GLY A 42 -0.77 4.79 -13.82
CA GLY A 42 -0.11 5.92 -14.48
C GLY A 42 -0.67 7.30 -14.13
N ALA A 43 -1.71 7.39 -13.29
CA ALA A 43 -2.21 8.64 -12.74
C ALA A 43 -1.62 8.90 -11.35
N ALA A 44 -1.36 10.17 -11.06
CA ALA A 44 -0.97 10.66 -9.74
C ALA A 44 -2.07 11.60 -9.21
N ARG A 45 -2.48 11.41 -7.95
CA ARG A 45 -3.45 12.29 -7.29
C ARG A 45 -3.12 12.49 -5.83
N GLU A 46 -3.42 13.68 -5.32
CA GLU A 46 -3.28 13.95 -3.89
C GLU A 46 -4.37 13.22 -3.07
N VAL A 47 -3.97 12.67 -1.93
CA VAL A 47 -4.84 12.01 -0.94
C VAL A 47 -4.44 12.43 0.48
N THR A 48 -5.35 12.21 1.42
CA THR A 48 -5.09 12.34 2.87
C THR A 48 -4.84 10.97 3.47
N VAL A 49 -3.71 10.77 4.17
CA VAL A 49 -3.39 9.50 4.83
C VAL A 49 -4.05 9.41 6.21
N TRP A 50 -4.93 8.42 6.40
CA TRP A 50 -5.63 8.16 7.67
C TRP A 50 -5.18 6.90 8.42
N CYS A 51 -4.36 6.06 7.79
CA CYS A 51 -3.85 4.81 8.36
C CYS A 51 -2.34 4.84 8.64
N SER A 52 -1.76 6.05 8.74
CA SER A 52 -0.34 6.22 9.08
C SER A 52 -0.10 5.88 10.54
N ASN A 53 1.01 5.20 10.82
CA ASN A 53 1.54 5.01 12.18
C ASN A 53 2.49 6.15 12.61
N ASP A 54 2.76 7.13 11.74
CA ASP A 54 3.51 8.35 12.09
C ASP A 54 2.62 9.31 12.89
N TYR A 55 2.23 8.88 14.09
CA TYR A 55 1.17 9.49 14.87
C TYR A 55 1.42 10.96 15.21
N LEU A 56 2.68 11.33 15.40
CA LEU A 56 3.10 12.68 15.78
C LEU A 56 3.63 13.51 14.60
N GLY A 57 3.60 12.96 13.38
CA GLY A 57 4.18 13.60 12.20
C GLY A 57 5.69 13.84 12.32
N MET A 58 6.38 13.09 13.17
CA MET A 58 7.82 13.28 13.44
C MET A 58 8.68 12.79 12.28
N GLY A 59 8.14 11.99 11.36
CA GLY A 59 8.84 11.59 10.14
C GLY A 59 9.16 12.74 9.17
N GLN A 60 8.64 13.95 9.43
CA GLN A 60 8.95 15.17 8.67
C GLN A 60 9.44 16.33 9.56
N HIS A 61 9.75 16.08 10.84
CA HIS A 61 10.30 17.10 11.72
C HIS A 61 11.73 17.45 11.26
N PRO A 62 12.10 18.75 11.16
CA PRO A 62 13.45 19.17 10.80
C PRO A 62 14.53 18.69 11.78
#